data_AF-W2UGY7-F1
#
_entry.id   AF-W2UGY7-F1
#
_cell.length_a   1.000
_cell.length_b   1.000
_cell.length_c   1.000
_cell.angle_alpha   90.00
_cell.angle_beta   90.00
_cell.angle_gamma   90.00
#
_symmetry.space_group_name_H-M   'P 1'
#
loop_
_entity.id
_entity.type
_entity.pdbx_description
1 polymer ?
#
loop_
_entity_poly.entity_id
_entity_poly.type
_entity_poly.pdbx_seq_one_letter_code
_entity_poly.pdbx_strand_id
1 'polypeptide(L)'
;MAVPRVLNRRKSNLFTEEQKRPFMTDQVASSAKYNLTSFLGDLGSLPFILLAGLMANAHFNGPGLQGAAIFGLYAPYIFIGYSAVILSFLSGALWERERQRSKVAEPNRLATVTILFSNFIALSAWACLLLIYVAPIMTVFALCLLMAGFLSLLWVERLTAEASLTDSSYWSMRIRITILVVLLHALVAALMLGEL
;
A
#
# COMPACT_ATOMS: atom_id res chain seq x y z
N MET A 1 -2.91 70.77 6.36
CA MET A 1 -1.83 69.78 6.14
C MET A 1 -2.48 68.39 6.12
N ALA A 2 -2.82 67.86 4.95
CA ALA A 2 -3.62 66.63 4.80
C ALA A 2 -2.75 65.51 4.22
N VAL A 3 -2.50 64.47 5.03
CA VAL A 3 -1.73 63.28 4.66
C VAL A 3 -2.64 62.31 3.87
N PRO A 4 -2.18 61.70 2.76
CA PRO A 4 -3.06 61.04 1.79
C PRO A 4 -3.51 59.64 2.24
N ARG A 5 -4.85 59.44 2.36
CA ARG A 5 -5.51 58.15 2.68
C ARG A 5 -5.26 57.01 1.68
N VAL A 6 -4.75 57.29 0.48
CA VAL A 6 -4.66 56.32 -0.63
C VAL A 6 -3.50 55.33 -0.44
N LEU A 7 -2.41 55.75 0.20
CA LEU A 7 -1.24 54.89 0.43
C LEU A 7 -1.48 53.78 1.47
N ASN A 8 -2.39 54.00 2.42
CA ASN A 8 -2.66 53.02 3.48
C ASN A 8 -3.48 51.82 2.98
N ARG A 9 -4.36 52.04 1.98
CA ARG A 9 -5.23 51.00 1.40
C ARG A 9 -4.48 50.02 0.48
N ARG A 10 -3.40 50.47 -0.18
CA ARG A 10 -2.54 49.56 -0.98
C ARG A 10 -1.71 48.64 -0.10
N LYS A 11 -1.16 49.14 1.02
CA LYS A 11 -0.36 48.33 1.94
C LYS A 11 -1.21 47.25 2.61
N SER A 12 -2.43 47.57 3.05
CA SER A 12 -3.33 46.55 3.65
C SER A 12 -3.64 45.41 2.69
N ASN A 13 -3.91 45.71 1.42
CA ASN A 13 -4.22 44.69 0.42
C ASN A 13 -2.99 43.84 0.05
N LEU A 14 -1.79 44.44 0.02
CA LEU A 14 -0.54 43.71 -0.21
C LEU A 14 -0.20 42.75 0.93
N PHE A 15 -0.39 43.16 2.19
CA PHE A 15 -0.20 42.29 3.35
C PHE A 15 -1.19 41.13 3.40
N THR A 16 -2.43 41.35 2.95
CA THR A 16 -3.46 40.31 2.92
C THR A 16 -3.20 39.28 1.82
N GLU A 17 -2.73 39.72 0.65
CA GLU A 17 -2.36 38.83 -0.47
C GLU A 17 -1.06 38.06 -0.21
N GLU A 18 -0.02 38.71 0.33
CA GLU A 18 1.24 38.05 0.73
C GLU A 18 1.04 36.96 1.78
N GLN A 19 0.09 37.12 2.71
CA GLN A 19 -0.19 36.11 3.73
C GLN A 19 -1.12 35.00 3.21
N LYS A 20 -1.92 35.27 2.19
CA LYS A 20 -2.80 34.28 1.54
C LYS A 20 -2.07 33.40 0.53
N ARG A 21 -1.04 33.95 -0.14
CA ARG A 21 -0.19 33.23 -1.09
C ARG A 21 0.51 31.98 -0.52
N PRO A 22 1.19 32.00 0.64
CA PRO A 22 1.84 30.82 1.21
C PRO A 22 0.81 29.75 1.60
N PHE A 23 -0.34 30.15 2.15
CA PHE A 23 -1.41 29.23 2.53
C PHE A 23 -2.02 28.50 1.31
N MET A 24 -2.26 29.23 0.21
CA MET A 24 -2.79 28.62 -1.02
C MET A 24 -1.77 27.70 -1.72
N THR A 25 -0.49 28.05 -1.76
CA THR A 25 0.54 27.18 -2.36
C THR A 25 0.75 25.90 -1.56
N ASP A 26 0.74 25.98 -0.23
CA ASP A 26 0.92 24.81 0.64
C ASP A 26 -0.30 23.88 0.59
N GLN A 27 -1.50 24.44 0.51
CA GLN A 27 -2.74 23.65 0.41
C GLN A 27 -2.88 22.95 -0.95
N VAL A 28 -2.49 23.61 -2.05
CA VAL A 28 -2.47 23.00 -3.38
C VAL A 28 -1.38 21.93 -3.49
N ALA A 29 -0.19 22.17 -2.94
CA ALA A 29 0.90 21.19 -2.94
C ALA A 29 0.59 19.96 -2.06
N SER A 30 -0.07 20.16 -0.91
CA SER A 30 -0.55 19.07 -0.04
C SER A 30 -1.63 18.23 -0.74
N SER A 31 -2.63 18.89 -1.35
CA SER A 31 -3.67 18.23 -2.14
C SER A 31 -3.11 17.43 -3.33
N ALA A 32 -2.14 17.98 -4.07
CA ALA A 32 -1.51 17.29 -5.19
C ALA A 32 -0.72 16.05 -4.76
N LYS A 33 0.05 16.12 -3.65
CA LYS A 33 0.78 14.96 -3.09
C LYS A 33 -0.17 13.86 -2.61
N TYR A 34 -1.30 14.24 -2.03
CA TYR A 34 -2.36 13.32 -1.60
C TYR A 34 -2.97 12.54 -2.78
N ASN A 35 -3.35 13.26 -3.85
CA ASN A 35 -3.96 12.64 -5.02
C ASN A 35 -3.01 11.64 -5.70
N LEU A 36 -1.71 11.95 -5.77
CA LEU A 36 -0.70 11.04 -6.31
C LEU A 36 -0.54 9.78 -5.46
N THR A 37 -0.52 9.93 -4.13
CA THR A 37 -0.35 8.78 -3.23
C THR A 37 -1.55 7.83 -3.32
N SER A 38 -2.77 8.37 -3.29
CA SER A 38 -3.99 7.57 -3.47
C SER A 38 -4.02 6.87 -4.83
N PHE A 39 -3.73 7.61 -5.90
CA PHE A 39 -3.70 7.08 -7.25
C PHE A 39 -2.67 5.97 -7.42
N LEU A 40 -1.46 6.13 -6.86
CA LEU A 40 -0.40 5.11 -6.93
C LEU A 40 -0.78 3.84 -6.16
N GLY A 41 -1.44 3.95 -5.00
CA GLY A 41 -1.90 2.77 -4.28
C GLY A 41 -3.05 2.05 -4.99
N ASP A 42 -3.98 2.81 -5.59
CA ASP A 42 -5.06 2.24 -6.38
C ASP A 42 -4.51 1.55 -7.65
N LEU A 43 -3.51 2.14 -8.31
CA LEU A 43 -2.78 1.50 -9.41
C LEU A 43 -2.08 0.20 -8.99
N GLY A 44 -1.54 0.15 -7.76
CA GLY A 44 -0.97 -1.07 -7.19
C GLY A 44 -1.99 -2.20 -7.00
N SER A 45 -3.28 -1.89 -6.93
CA SER A 45 -4.35 -2.89 -6.84
C SER A 45 -4.77 -3.48 -8.20
N LEU A 46 -4.49 -2.79 -9.31
CA LEU A 46 -4.94 -3.18 -10.64
C LEU A 46 -4.44 -4.57 -11.07
N PRO A 47 -3.15 -4.94 -10.89
CA PRO A 47 -2.71 -6.26 -11.31
C PRO A 47 -3.38 -7.37 -10.52
N PHE A 48 -3.69 -7.16 -9.23
CA PHE A 48 -4.44 -8.13 -8.44
C PHE A 48 -5.85 -8.35 -8.99
N ILE A 49 -6.57 -7.26 -9.30
CA ILE A 49 -7.95 -7.34 -9.82
C ILE A 49 -7.95 -8.02 -11.19
N LEU A 50 -7.02 -7.65 -12.07
CA LEU A 50 -6.90 -8.22 -13.41
C LEU A 50 -6.61 -9.72 -13.35
N LEU A 51 -5.61 -10.12 -12.55
CA LEU A 51 -5.20 -11.52 -12.42
C LEU A 51 -6.31 -12.38 -11.78
N ALA A 52 -6.91 -11.91 -10.69
CA ALA A 52 -8.01 -12.61 -10.05
C ALA A 52 -9.26 -12.70 -10.94
N GLY A 53 -9.58 -11.64 -11.69
CA GLY A 53 -10.68 -11.62 -12.65
C GLY A 53 -10.44 -12.60 -13.81
N LEU A 54 -9.21 -12.68 -14.32
CA LEU A 54 -8.84 -13.64 -15.36
C LEU A 54 -8.96 -15.08 -14.86
N MET A 55 -8.51 -15.36 -13.63
CA MET A 55 -8.68 -16.67 -13.00
C MET A 55 -10.15 -17.03 -12.77
N ALA A 56 -10.96 -16.09 -12.28
CA ALA A 56 -12.39 -16.30 -12.11
C ALA A 56 -13.09 -16.57 -13.45
N ASN A 57 -12.77 -15.78 -14.49
CA ASN A 57 -13.32 -15.99 -15.82
C ASN A 57 -12.89 -17.35 -16.41
N ALA A 58 -11.64 -17.77 -16.21
CA ALA A 58 -11.16 -19.07 -16.66
C ALA A 58 -11.86 -20.25 -15.94
N HIS A 59 -12.22 -20.07 -14.67
CA HIS A 59 -12.96 -21.06 -13.88
C HIS A 59 -14.43 -21.18 -14.30
N PHE A 60 -15.12 -20.05 -14.50
CA PHE A 60 -16.56 -20.05 -14.80
C PHE A 60 -16.90 -20.18 -16.29
N ASN A 61 -16.08 -19.62 -17.18
CA ASN A 61 -16.36 -19.51 -18.61
C ASN A 61 -15.29 -20.19 -19.50
N GLY A 62 -14.24 -20.74 -18.90
CA GLY A 62 -13.09 -21.31 -19.60
C GLY A 62 -12.87 -22.80 -19.30
N PRO A 63 -11.77 -23.38 -19.83
CA PRO A 63 -11.45 -24.80 -19.64
C PRO A 63 -10.86 -25.17 -18.26
N GLY A 64 -10.91 -24.26 -17.26
CA GLY A 64 -10.32 -24.43 -15.92
C GLY A 64 -9.12 -23.51 -15.64
N LEU A 65 -8.65 -23.44 -14.38
CA LEU A 65 -7.51 -22.61 -13.95
C LEU A 65 -6.21 -22.98 -14.67
N GLN A 66 -6.05 -24.22 -15.11
CA GLN A 66 -4.89 -24.68 -15.90
C GLN A 66 -4.79 -23.97 -17.25
N GLY A 67 -5.91 -23.47 -17.79
CA GLY A 67 -5.96 -22.64 -19.00
C GLY A 67 -5.78 -21.14 -18.73
N ALA A 68 -5.78 -20.71 -17.46
CA ALA A 68 -5.57 -19.33 -17.06
C ALA A 68 -4.08 -18.96 -17.17
N ALA A 69 -3.62 -18.71 -18.40
CA ALA A 69 -2.26 -18.28 -18.67
C ALA A 69 -2.24 -16.86 -19.25
N ILE A 70 -1.33 -16.03 -18.74
CA ILE A 70 -1.03 -14.73 -19.31
C ILE A 70 0.38 -14.83 -19.88
N PHE A 71 0.51 -14.64 -21.19
CA PHE A 71 1.78 -14.85 -21.92
C PHE A 71 2.38 -16.27 -21.76
N GLY A 72 1.54 -17.29 -21.56
CA GLY A 72 2.00 -18.67 -21.33
C GLY A 72 2.51 -18.95 -19.91
N LEU A 73 2.45 -17.97 -19.01
CA LEU A 73 2.76 -18.12 -17.60
C LEU A 73 1.49 -18.37 -16.79
N TYR A 74 1.57 -19.32 -15.86
CA TYR A 74 0.45 -19.70 -15.00
C TYR A 74 0.02 -18.51 -14.12
N ALA A 75 -1.24 -18.07 -14.29
CA ALA A 75 -1.75 -16.85 -13.64
C ALA A 75 -1.57 -16.82 -12.10
N PRO A 76 -1.74 -17.95 -11.35
CA PRO A 76 -1.47 -17.98 -9.92
C PRO A 76 -0.03 -17.62 -9.55
N TYR A 77 0.96 -18.01 -10.37
CA TYR A 77 2.37 -17.72 -10.08
C TYR A 77 2.68 -16.25 -10.27
N ILE A 78 2.09 -15.64 -11.30
CA ILE A 78 2.21 -14.19 -11.53
C ILE A 78 1.56 -13.42 -10.38
N PHE A 79 0.40 -13.89 -9.89
CA PHE A 79 -0.31 -13.28 -8.75
C PHE A 79 0.56 -13.31 -7.48
N ILE A 80 1.08 -14.48 -7.11
CA ILE A 80 1.93 -14.65 -5.92
C ILE A 80 3.23 -13.84 -6.07
N GLY A 81 3.83 -13.83 -7.26
CA GLY A 81 5.01 -13.03 -7.57
C GLY A 81 4.79 -11.55 -7.35
N TYR A 82 3.69 -11.01 -7.88
CA TYR A 82 3.32 -9.62 -7.69
C TYR A 82 3.02 -9.29 -6.22
N SER A 83 2.30 -10.16 -5.50
CA SER A 83 2.08 -10.04 -4.06
C SER A 83 3.39 -9.89 -3.29
N ALA A 84 4.36 -10.76 -3.55
CA ALA A 84 5.64 -10.76 -2.84
C ALA A 84 6.44 -9.47 -3.09
N VAL A 85 6.43 -8.95 -4.32
CA VAL A 85 7.10 -7.70 -4.68
C VAL A 85 6.48 -6.52 -3.94
N ILE A 86 5.15 -6.38 -3.97
CA ILE A 86 4.46 -5.27 -3.28
C ILE A 86 4.65 -5.37 -1.77
N LEU A 87 4.55 -6.58 -1.21
CA LEU A 87 4.75 -6.80 0.23
C LEU A 87 6.17 -6.39 0.67
N SER A 88 7.19 -6.73 -0.14
CA SER A 88 8.58 -6.32 0.08
C SER A 88 8.75 -4.80 -0.01
N PHE A 89 8.12 -4.16 -0.99
CA PHE A 89 8.16 -2.70 -1.14
C PHE A 89 7.52 -1.97 0.05
N LEU A 90 6.33 -2.40 0.48
CA LEU A 90 5.66 -1.86 1.68
C LEU A 90 6.50 -2.06 2.94
N SER A 91 7.13 -3.23 3.09
CA SER A 91 8.01 -3.54 4.21
C SER A 91 9.23 -2.60 4.25
N GLY A 92 9.85 -2.34 3.08
CA GLY A 92 10.94 -1.37 2.95
C GLY A 92 10.50 0.07 3.27
N ALA A 93 9.31 0.47 2.82
CA ALA A 93 8.75 1.78 3.14
C ALA A 93 8.49 1.95 4.66
N LEU A 94 8.02 0.89 5.32
CA LEU A 94 7.84 0.87 6.77
C LEU A 94 9.17 1.01 7.50
N TRP A 95 10.22 0.31 7.05
CA TRP A 95 11.56 0.43 7.62
C TRP A 95 12.08 1.87 7.56
N GLU A 96 12.00 2.53 6.41
CA GLU A 96 12.48 3.92 6.28
C GLU A 96 11.68 4.88 7.16
N ARG A 97 10.36 4.70 7.27
CA ARG A 97 9.50 5.52 8.15
C ARG A 97 9.91 5.42 9.61
N GLU A 98 10.12 4.21 10.13
CA GLU A 98 10.54 4.01 11.53
C GLU A 98 11.99 4.44 11.77
N ARG A 99 12.86 4.33 10.76
CA ARG A 99 14.23 4.84 10.83
C ARG A 99 14.26 6.37 10.96
N GLN A 100 13.48 7.09 10.17
CA GLN A 100 13.35 8.54 10.29
C GLN A 100 12.79 8.94 11.64
N ARG A 101 11.80 8.20 12.14
CA ARG A 101 11.22 8.40 13.47
C ARG A 101 12.23 8.20 14.60
N SER A 102 13.07 7.17 14.51
CA SER A 102 14.11 6.86 15.50
C SER A 102 15.24 7.90 15.56
N LYS A 103 15.36 8.78 14.55
CA LYS A 103 16.30 9.91 14.58
C LYS A 103 15.75 11.13 15.31
N VAL A 104 14.42 11.26 15.41
CA VAL A 104 13.75 12.45 15.95
C VAL A 104 13.24 12.21 17.38
N ALA A 105 12.92 10.96 17.72
CA ALA A 105 12.50 10.56 19.06
C ALA A 105 13.52 9.60 19.70
N GLU A 106 13.63 9.62 21.03
CA GLU A 106 14.47 8.67 21.80
C GLU A 106 14.26 7.22 21.34
N PRO A 107 15.32 6.39 21.28
CA PRO A 107 15.26 5.03 20.76
C PRO A 107 14.28 4.18 21.57
N ASN A 108 13.06 4.04 21.06
CA ASN A 108 12.03 3.24 21.67
C ASN A 108 12.14 1.78 21.18
N ARG A 109 11.99 0.81 22.09
CA ARG A 109 12.00 -0.64 21.79
C ARG A 109 11.09 -1.03 20.62
N LEU A 110 9.99 -0.29 20.44
CA LEU A 110 9.03 -0.49 19.35
C LEU A 110 9.64 -0.27 17.96
N ALA A 111 10.57 0.69 17.79
CA ALA A 111 11.21 0.94 16.51
C ALA A 111 12.11 -0.23 16.08
N THR A 112 12.89 -0.77 17.01
CA THR A 112 13.74 -1.96 16.76
C THR A 112 12.90 -3.18 16.39
N VAL A 113 11.77 -3.40 17.08
CA VAL A 113 10.86 -4.51 16.77
C VAL A 113 10.27 -4.37 15.36
N THR A 114 9.86 -3.16 14.96
CA THR A 114 9.31 -2.94 13.61
C THR A 114 10.35 -3.14 12.51
N ILE A 115 11.62 -2.80 12.74
CA ILE A 115 12.71 -3.06 11.77
C ILE A 115 12.99 -4.57 11.63
N LEU A 116 12.96 -5.32 12.72
CA LEU A 116 13.07 -6.79 12.64
C LEU A 116 11.87 -7.39 11.91
N PHE A 117 10.68 -6.85 12.18
CA PHE A 117 9.45 -7.28 11.55
C PHE A 117 9.45 -7.05 10.04
N SER A 118 9.96 -5.91 9.57
CA SER A 118 10.04 -5.62 8.13
C SER A 118 10.94 -6.64 7.40
N ASN A 119 12.10 -6.97 7.99
CA ASN A 119 12.98 -7.99 7.44
C ASN A 119 12.35 -9.39 7.45
N PHE A 120 11.63 -9.73 8.52
CA PHE A 120 10.87 -10.98 8.60
C PHE A 120 9.83 -11.09 7.48
N ILE A 121 9.11 -10.01 7.18
CA ILE A 121 8.13 -9.96 6.09
C ILE A 121 8.80 -10.06 4.70
N ALA A 122 9.96 -9.46 4.51
CA ALA A 122 10.70 -9.60 3.25
C ALA A 122 11.19 -11.04 3.04
N LEU A 123 11.69 -11.69 4.10
CA LEU A 123 12.10 -13.10 4.07
C LEU A 123 10.91 -14.04 3.85
N SER A 124 9.75 -13.75 4.45
CA SER A 124 8.55 -14.55 4.23
C SER A 124 8.03 -14.39 2.80
N ALA A 125 8.09 -13.19 2.22
CA ALA A 125 7.76 -12.96 0.81
C ALA A 125 8.66 -13.77 -0.13
N TRP A 126 9.97 -13.79 0.14
CA TRP A 126 10.91 -14.62 -0.62
C TRP A 126 10.65 -16.12 -0.44
N ALA A 127 10.39 -16.57 0.80
CA ALA A 127 10.04 -17.96 1.08
C ALA A 127 8.77 -18.41 0.32
N CYS A 128 7.77 -17.51 0.20
CA CYS A 128 6.56 -17.78 -0.58
C CYS A 128 6.88 -18.07 -2.06
N LEU A 129 7.87 -17.41 -2.66
CA LEU A 129 8.29 -17.71 -4.03
C LEU A 129 8.88 -19.10 -4.18
N LEU A 130 9.61 -19.59 -3.16
CA LEU A 130 10.15 -20.95 -3.16
C LEU A 130 9.03 -22.00 -3.02
N LEU A 131 8.04 -21.73 -2.17
CA LEU A 131 6.88 -22.61 -1.91
C LEU A 131 6.09 -22.93 -3.19
N ILE A 132 6.05 -22.00 -4.15
CA ILE A 132 5.34 -22.17 -5.42
C ILE A 132 5.92 -23.34 -6.25
N TYR A 133 7.23 -23.60 -6.15
CA TYR A 133 7.90 -24.63 -6.95
C TYR A 133 7.85 -26.03 -6.33
N VAL A 134 7.40 -26.17 -5.08
CA VAL A 134 7.44 -27.44 -4.35
C VAL A 134 6.25 -28.32 -4.72
N ALA A 135 5.03 -27.83 -4.56
CA ALA A 135 3.81 -28.57 -4.86
C ALA A 135 2.61 -27.63 -5.06
N PRO A 136 1.60 -28.03 -5.87
CA PRO A 136 0.40 -27.21 -6.08
C PRO A 136 -0.33 -26.85 -4.77
N ILE A 137 -0.40 -27.77 -3.81
CA ILE A 137 -1.01 -27.50 -2.49
C ILE A 137 -0.24 -26.41 -1.69
N MET A 138 1.07 -26.29 -1.90
CA MET A 138 1.92 -25.31 -1.23
C MET A 138 1.70 -23.89 -1.77
N THR A 139 1.13 -23.75 -2.97
CA THR A 139 0.75 -22.44 -3.54
C THR A 139 -0.39 -21.80 -2.74
N VAL A 140 -1.35 -22.61 -2.26
CA VAL A 140 -2.44 -22.15 -1.37
C VAL A 140 -1.87 -21.68 -0.04
N PHE A 141 -0.89 -22.41 0.52
CA PHE A 141 -0.18 -21.96 1.72
C PHE A 141 0.58 -20.64 1.50
N ALA A 142 1.24 -20.48 0.36
CA ALA A 142 1.92 -19.24 0.01
C ALA A 142 0.94 -18.04 -0.09
N LEU A 143 -0.25 -18.24 -0.67
CA LEU A 143 -1.30 -17.23 -0.70
C LEU A 143 -1.77 -16.83 0.70
N CYS A 144 -1.99 -17.80 1.59
CA CYS A 144 -2.36 -17.55 2.98
C CYS A 144 -1.27 -16.79 3.74
N LEU A 145 0.01 -17.14 3.53
CA LEU A 145 1.14 -16.44 4.15
C LEU A 145 1.28 -15.00 3.65
N LEU A 146 1.11 -14.75 2.34
CA LEU A 146 1.12 -13.40 1.78
C LEU A 146 -0.04 -12.56 2.31
N MET A 147 -1.24 -13.14 2.39
CA MET A 147 -2.41 -12.49 2.98
C MET A 147 -2.14 -12.10 4.45
N ALA A 148 -1.56 -13.01 5.24
CA ALA A 148 -1.14 -12.72 6.60
C ALA A 148 -0.07 -11.61 6.67
N GLY A 149 0.85 -11.57 5.72
CA GLY A 149 1.86 -10.52 5.59
C GLY A 149 1.25 -9.13 5.40
N PHE A 150 0.28 -8.99 4.50
CA PHE A 150 -0.43 -7.72 4.27
C PHE A 150 -1.22 -7.27 5.51
N LEU A 151 -1.91 -8.19 6.20
CA LEU A 151 -2.61 -7.90 7.46
C LEU A 151 -1.63 -7.43 8.54
N SER A 152 -0.49 -8.11 8.65
CA SER A 152 0.45 -7.83 9.72
C SER A 152 1.17 -6.49 9.51
N LEU A 153 1.45 -6.08 8.27
CA LEU A 153 1.91 -4.71 7.99
C LEU A 153 0.88 -3.65 8.38
N LEU A 154 -0.41 -3.87 8.08
CA LEU A 154 -1.47 -2.97 8.51
C LEU A 154 -1.57 -2.90 10.04
N TRP A 155 -1.38 -4.05 10.71
CA TRP A 155 -1.37 -4.14 12.17
C TRP A 155 -0.21 -3.36 12.79
N VAL A 156 1.01 -3.53 12.27
CA VAL A 156 2.18 -2.79 12.75
C VAL A 156 2.05 -1.30 12.47
N GLU A 157 1.53 -0.91 11.29
CA GLU A 157 1.23 0.49 11.00
C GLU A 157 0.23 1.09 11.99
N ARG A 158 -0.76 0.31 12.45
CA ARG A 158 -1.70 0.75 13.49
C ARG A 158 -1.03 0.93 14.84
N LEU A 159 -0.15 0.01 15.21
CA LEU A 159 0.56 0.05 16.49
C LEU A 159 1.56 1.20 16.55
N THR A 160 2.18 1.58 15.42
CA THR A 160 3.10 2.72 15.37
C THR A 160 2.42 4.03 14.98
N ALA A 161 1.14 4.04 14.60
CA ALA A 161 0.40 5.26 14.31
C ALA A 161 0.15 6.10 15.57
N GLU A 162 0.89 7.20 15.74
CA GLU A 162 0.54 8.25 16.69
C GLU A 162 -0.67 9.02 16.16
N ALA A 163 -1.63 9.28 17.04
CA ALA A 163 -2.90 9.95 16.72
C ALA A 163 -2.75 11.36 16.13
N SER A 164 -1.56 11.98 16.24
CA SER A 164 -1.28 13.34 15.75
C SER A 164 -0.55 13.42 14.40
N LEU A 165 0.01 12.32 13.90
CA LEU A 165 0.85 12.30 12.69
C LEU A 165 0.29 11.43 11.56
N THR A 166 -0.75 10.63 11.84
CA THR A 166 -1.40 9.82 10.81
C THR A 166 -2.60 10.57 10.23
N ASP A 167 -2.42 11.04 9.00
CA ASP A 167 -3.48 11.66 8.24
C ASP A 167 -4.63 10.65 8.05
N SER A 168 -5.82 10.98 8.53
CA SER A 168 -6.98 10.06 8.59
C SER A 168 -7.33 9.48 7.22
N SER A 169 -7.05 10.24 6.15
CA SER A 169 -7.26 9.81 4.78
C SER A 169 -6.26 8.74 4.31
N TYR A 170 -4.99 8.83 4.69
CA TYR A 170 -3.98 7.81 4.34
C TYR A 170 -4.30 6.47 5.00
N TRP A 171 -4.73 6.52 6.26
CA TRP A 171 -5.17 5.34 7.00
C TRP A 171 -6.37 4.64 6.33
N SER A 172 -7.36 5.43 5.91
CA SER A 172 -8.54 4.91 5.20
C SER A 172 -8.19 4.26 3.85
N MET A 173 -7.23 4.84 3.12
CA MET A 173 -6.71 4.28 1.87
C MET A 173 -6.04 2.92 2.11
N ARG A 174 -5.14 2.81 3.10
CA ARG A 174 -4.45 1.55 3.44
C ARG A 174 -5.44 0.45 3.80
N ILE A 175 -6.45 0.75 4.62
CA ILE A 175 -7.50 -0.22 4.96
C ILE A 175 -8.24 -0.70 3.70
N ARG A 176 -8.68 0.22 2.83
CA ARG A 176 -9.42 -0.14 1.61
C ARG A 176 -8.62 -1.06 0.70
N ILE A 177 -7.36 -0.71 0.43
CA ILE A 177 -6.50 -1.51 -0.45
C ILE A 177 -6.18 -2.86 0.20
N THR A 178 -5.84 -2.90 1.49
CA THR A 178 -5.54 -4.17 2.16
C THR A 178 -6.77 -5.09 2.19
N ILE A 179 -7.96 -4.57 2.48
CA ILE A 179 -9.19 -5.38 2.43
C ILE A 179 -9.42 -5.93 1.02
N LEU A 180 -9.29 -5.09 -0.02
CA LEU A 180 -9.44 -5.52 -1.40
C LEU A 180 -8.43 -6.63 -1.74
N VAL A 181 -7.15 -6.43 -1.43
CA VAL A 181 -6.09 -7.42 -1.68
C VAL A 181 -6.37 -8.73 -0.94
N VAL A 182 -6.83 -8.68 0.31
CA VAL A 182 -7.18 -9.84 1.13
C VAL A 182 -8.36 -10.62 0.53
N LEU A 183 -9.40 -9.92 0.10
CA LEU A 183 -10.54 -10.55 -0.58
C LEU A 183 -10.11 -11.23 -1.88
N LEU A 184 -9.22 -10.61 -2.66
CA LEU A 184 -8.68 -11.22 -3.88
C LEU A 184 -7.81 -12.44 -3.57
N HIS A 185 -6.99 -12.42 -2.52
CA HIS A 185 -6.21 -13.59 -2.10
C HIS A 185 -7.13 -14.74 -1.66
N ALA A 186 -8.17 -14.44 -0.88
CA ALA A 186 -9.16 -15.43 -0.45
C ALA A 186 -9.93 -16.03 -1.63
N LEU A 187 -10.34 -15.20 -2.60
CA LEU A 187 -10.98 -15.65 -3.83
C LEU A 187 -10.06 -16.59 -4.62
N VAL A 188 -8.82 -16.19 -4.87
CA VAL A 188 -7.84 -16.99 -5.61
C VAL A 188 -7.56 -18.32 -4.88
N ALA A 189 -7.41 -18.29 -3.55
CA ALA A 189 -7.22 -19.50 -2.76
C ALA A 189 -8.44 -20.45 -2.83
N ALA A 190 -9.67 -19.91 -2.77
CA ALA A 190 -10.89 -20.70 -2.91
C ALA A 190 -11.01 -21.34 -4.30
N LEU A 191 -10.69 -20.58 -5.37
CA LEU A 191 -10.68 -21.11 -6.74
C LEU A 191 -9.65 -22.23 -6.91
N MET A 192 -8.44 -22.07 -6.33
CA MET A 192 -7.41 -23.11 -6.38
C MET A 192 -7.81 -24.36 -5.59
N LEU A 193 -8.47 -24.21 -4.44
CA LEU A 193 -9.00 -25.33 -3.66
C LEU A 193 -10.14 -26.06 -4.37
N GLY A 194 -10.93 -25.37 -5.20
CA GLY A 194 -12.01 -25.97 -5.96
C GLY A 194 -11.55 -26.82 -7.16
N GLU A 195 -10.30 -26.67 -7.60
CA GLU A 195 -9.72 -27.45 -8.71
C GLU A 195 -8.70 -28.52 -8.28
N LEU A 196 -8.41 -28.60 -6.98
CA LEU A 196 -7.62 -29.68 -6.37
C LEU A 196 -8.47 -30.93 -6.14
#